data_AF-A0A0F9MG14-F1
#
_entry.id   AF-A0A0F9MG14-F1
#
_cell.length_a   1.000
_cell.length_b   1.000
_cell.length_c   1.000
_cell.angle_alpha   90.00
_cell.angle_beta   90.00
_cell.angle_gamma   90.00
#
_symmetry.space_group_name_H-M   'P 1'
#
loop_
_entity.id
_entity.type
_entity.pdbx_description
1 polymer ?
#
loop_
_entity_poly.entity_id
_entity_poly.type
_entity_poly.pdbx_seq_one_letter_code
_entity_poly.pdbx_strand_id
1 'polypeptide(L)'
;MTWYRSHDGTPQTGGHWDWDIEGFGKPILQVDFHHTITKRCSACPGEDRGDTKAKGEPQEGCAEALEELRKTFKIVIVAGSGNFWDASQCQTIIDYLEQYEIPYDEIRFDKVAYAFVVDDRGLHHRSWRQTLDEIRDRTTDSLTRGDSN
;
A
#
# COMPACT_ATOMS: atom_id res chain seq x y z
N MET A 1 -16.14 9.20 -20.53
CA MET A 1 -15.17 9.96 -19.71
C MET A 1 -13.84 9.24 -19.87
N THR A 2 -12.83 9.90 -20.42
CA THR A 2 -11.54 9.26 -20.75
C THR A 2 -10.49 9.82 -19.80
N TRP A 3 -9.92 8.95 -18.96
CA TRP A 3 -8.96 9.32 -17.90
C TRP A 3 -7.55 9.64 -18.42
N TYR A 4 -7.34 9.40 -19.72
CA TYR A 4 -6.05 9.51 -20.37
C TYR A 4 -6.16 10.36 -21.64
N ARG A 5 -5.14 11.18 -21.92
CA ARG A 5 -4.97 11.90 -23.19
C ARG A 5 -4.00 11.13 -24.08
N SER A 6 -4.38 10.89 -25.32
CA SER A 6 -3.46 10.36 -26.34
C SER A 6 -2.64 11.52 -26.90
N HIS A 7 -1.34 11.30 -27.07
CA HIS A 7 -0.42 12.31 -27.64
C HIS A 7 -0.73 12.66 -29.09
N ASP A 8 -1.22 11.69 -29.86
CA ASP A 8 -1.43 11.79 -31.31
C ASP A 8 -2.89 12.01 -31.72
N GLY A 9 -3.81 12.09 -30.75
CA GLY A 9 -5.24 12.27 -31.01
C GLY A 9 -5.89 11.08 -31.73
N THR A 10 -5.23 9.91 -31.78
CA THR A 10 -5.77 8.70 -32.41
C THR A 10 -6.04 7.59 -31.40
N PRO A 11 -7.25 7.55 -30.79
CA PRO A 11 -7.62 6.53 -29.83
C PRO A 11 -7.56 5.09 -30.33
N GLN A 12 -7.59 4.90 -31.66
CA GLN A 12 -7.76 3.59 -32.27
C GLN A 12 -6.44 2.84 -32.54
N THR A 13 -5.28 3.49 -32.44
CA THR A 13 -3.99 2.95 -32.94
C THR A 13 -3.01 2.56 -31.84
N GLY A 14 -3.35 2.71 -30.56
CA GLY A 14 -2.49 2.29 -29.45
C GLY A 14 -1.28 3.21 -29.22
N GLY A 15 -1.41 4.51 -29.50
CA GLY A 15 -0.40 5.53 -29.20
C GLY A 15 -0.12 5.68 -27.70
N HIS A 16 0.88 6.51 -27.35
CA HIS A 16 1.21 6.80 -25.95
C HIS A 16 0.08 7.59 -25.27
N TRP A 17 -0.33 7.11 -24.11
CA TRP A 17 -1.41 7.68 -23.29
C TRP A 17 -0.85 8.18 -21.97
N ASP A 18 -1.08 9.45 -21.67
CA ASP A 18 -0.73 10.04 -20.38
C ASP A 18 -1.99 10.24 -19.53
N TRP A 19 -1.84 10.10 -18.22
CA TRP A 19 -2.89 10.47 -17.27
C TRP A 19 -3.18 11.98 -17.40
N ASP A 20 -4.44 12.34 -17.57
CA ASP A 20 -4.84 13.73 -17.70
C ASP A 20 -4.86 14.42 -16.32
N ILE A 21 -3.68 14.87 -15.88
CA ILE A 21 -3.51 15.56 -14.59
C ILE A 21 -4.36 16.82 -14.51
N GLU A 22 -4.52 17.56 -15.60
CA GLU A 22 -5.31 18.79 -15.63
C GLU A 22 -6.81 18.51 -15.44
N GLY A 23 -7.30 17.41 -16.02
CA GLY A 23 -8.71 17.02 -15.93
C GLY A 23 -9.06 16.23 -14.66
N PHE A 24 -8.12 15.44 -14.12
CA PHE A 24 -8.42 14.44 -13.10
C PHE A 24 -7.49 14.49 -11.87
N GLY A 25 -6.55 15.44 -11.81
CA GLY A 25 -5.61 15.59 -10.70
C GLY A 25 -4.48 14.55 -10.71
N LYS A 26 -3.75 14.41 -9.61
CA LYS A 26 -2.66 13.42 -9.51
C LYS A 26 -3.22 11.99 -9.55
N PRO A 27 -2.56 11.05 -10.25
CA PRO A 27 -2.92 9.63 -10.16
C PRO A 27 -2.78 9.13 -8.71
N ILE A 28 -3.57 8.13 -8.34
CA ILE A 28 -3.56 7.58 -6.99
C ILE A 28 -2.45 6.53 -6.83
N LEU A 29 -1.64 6.69 -5.79
CA LEU A 29 -0.81 5.64 -5.22
C LEU A 29 -1.53 5.09 -3.99
N GLN A 30 -1.94 3.83 -4.06
CA GLN A 30 -2.49 3.13 -2.90
C GLN A 30 -1.35 2.60 -2.04
N VAL A 31 -1.40 2.84 -0.73
CA VAL A 31 -0.37 2.37 0.21
C VAL A 31 -1.08 1.60 1.31
N ASP A 32 -0.75 0.32 1.48
CA ASP A 32 -1.23 -0.45 2.62
C ASP A 32 -0.63 0.11 3.93
N PHE A 33 -1.33 -0.08 5.05
CA PHE A 33 -0.90 0.47 6.33
C PHE A 33 0.00 -0.48 7.12
N HIS A 34 -0.45 -1.71 7.38
CA HIS A 34 0.21 -2.60 8.33
C HIS A 34 1.41 -3.29 7.69
N HIS A 35 2.58 -3.29 8.34
CA HIS A 35 3.83 -3.85 7.80
C HIS A 35 4.40 -3.12 6.57
N THR A 36 3.57 -2.37 5.85
CA THR A 36 3.98 -1.49 4.75
C THR A 36 4.43 -0.12 5.28
N ILE A 37 3.59 0.57 6.06
CA ILE A 37 3.97 1.82 6.74
C ILE A 37 4.49 1.52 8.14
N THR A 38 3.80 0.68 8.90
CA THR A 38 4.21 0.32 10.26
C THR A 38 5.26 -0.79 10.23
N LYS A 39 6.23 -0.79 11.16
CA LYS A 39 7.13 -1.96 11.32
C LYS A 39 6.39 -3.19 11.86
N ARG A 40 5.30 -2.97 12.60
CA ARG A 40 4.52 -4.02 13.26
C ARG A 40 3.03 -3.84 13.01
N CYS A 41 2.32 -4.94 12.81
CA CYS A 41 0.87 -4.95 12.82
C CYS A 41 0.35 -4.91 14.26
N SER A 42 -0.40 -3.86 14.60
CA SER A 42 -1.11 -3.75 15.88
C SER A 42 -2.20 -4.82 16.04
N ALA A 43 -2.69 -5.40 14.94
CA ALA A 43 -3.71 -6.45 14.93
C ALA A 43 -3.16 -7.89 14.96
N CYS A 44 -1.83 -8.10 14.88
CA CYS A 44 -1.21 -9.43 14.92
C CYS A 44 -0.25 -9.55 16.12
N PRO A 45 -0.74 -9.91 17.32
CA PRO A 45 0.12 -10.25 18.44
C PRO A 45 1.01 -11.45 18.07
N GLY A 46 2.34 -11.28 18.08
CA GLY A 46 3.30 -12.37 17.83
C GLY A 46 3.93 -12.41 16.43
N GLU A 47 3.46 -11.62 15.46
CA GLU A 47 4.10 -11.51 14.13
C GLU A 47 5.22 -10.45 14.10
N ASP A 48 6.15 -10.50 15.06
CA ASP A 48 7.40 -9.77 14.97
C ASP A 48 8.28 -10.53 13.95
N ARG A 49 8.23 -10.14 12.66
CA ARG A 49 8.97 -10.76 11.55
C ARG A 49 10.51 -10.55 11.60
N GLY A 50 11.11 -10.69 12.77
CA GLY A 50 12.54 -10.51 13.00
C GLY A 50 12.85 -9.16 13.63
N ASP A 51 13.34 -9.25 14.87
CA ASP A 51 14.06 -8.25 15.66
C ASP A 51 13.72 -6.78 15.42
N THR A 52 12.78 -6.24 16.19
CA THR A 52 12.92 -4.84 16.59
C THR A 52 12.42 -4.64 18.01
N LYS A 53 13.22 -3.99 18.84
CA LYS A 53 12.74 -3.31 20.06
C LYS A 53 11.79 -2.14 19.73
N ALA A 54 11.24 -2.08 18.50
CA ALA A 54 10.48 -0.96 17.98
C ALA A 54 9.07 -0.98 18.54
N LYS A 55 8.70 0.12 19.20
CA LYS A 55 7.37 0.33 19.75
C LYS A 55 6.53 1.09 18.72
N GLY A 56 5.95 0.37 17.76
CA GLY A 56 5.04 0.98 16.77
C GLY A 56 5.68 2.14 16.01
N GLU A 57 6.92 1.97 15.56
CA GLU A 57 7.59 2.94 14.68
C GLU A 57 7.26 2.66 13.21
N PRO A 58 7.29 3.67 12.34
CA PRO A 58 7.18 3.47 10.89
C PRO A 58 8.41 2.75 10.33
N GLN A 59 8.24 2.10 9.17
CA GLN A 59 9.34 1.54 8.38
C GLN A 59 10.38 2.62 8.06
N GLU A 60 11.66 2.25 8.07
CA GLU A 60 12.75 3.17 7.76
C GLU A 60 12.60 3.71 6.32
N GLY A 61 12.81 5.01 6.12
CA GLY A 61 12.66 5.64 4.80
C GLY A 61 11.21 5.92 4.38
N CYS A 62 10.21 5.45 5.12
CA CYS A 62 8.80 5.52 4.70
C CYS A 62 8.32 6.97 4.54
N ALA A 63 8.52 7.81 5.55
CA ALA A 63 8.08 9.20 5.52
C ALA A 63 8.74 9.98 4.36
N GLU A 64 10.06 9.84 4.19
CA GLU A 64 10.80 10.54 3.12
C GLU A 64 10.38 10.06 1.73
N ALA A 65 10.19 8.75 1.56
CA ALA A 65 9.73 8.19 0.29
C ALA A 65 8.33 8.67 -0.07
N LEU A 66 7.39 8.68 0.88
CA LEU A 66 6.03 9.16 0.65
C LEU A 66 6.00 10.68 0.40
N GLU A 67 6.87 11.46 1.03
CA GLU A 67 7.01 12.91 0.78
C GLU A 67 7.57 13.20 -0.63
N GLU A 68 8.41 12.32 -1.18
CA GLU A 68 8.80 12.42 -2.58
C GLU A 68 7.65 12.01 -3.51
N LEU A 69 7.01 10.86 -3.23
CA LEU A 69 5.95 10.30 -4.07
C LEU A 69 4.73 11.21 -4.15
N ARG A 70 4.36 11.91 -3.07
CA ARG A 70 3.21 12.83 -3.07
C ARG A 70 3.39 14.00 -4.05
N LYS A 71 4.61 14.29 -4.52
CA LYS A 71 4.84 15.30 -5.56
C LYS A 71 4.18 14.90 -6.88
N THR A 72 4.14 13.60 -7.17
CA THR A 72 3.59 13.01 -8.40
C THR A 72 2.22 12.36 -8.19
N PHE A 73 1.99 11.75 -7.03
CA PHE A 73 0.80 10.97 -6.74
C PHE A 73 -0.07 11.62 -5.67
N LYS A 74 -1.37 11.28 -5.68
CA LYS A 74 -2.21 11.37 -4.49
C LYS A 74 -1.98 10.12 -3.64
N ILE A 75 -1.57 10.28 -2.39
CA ILE A 75 -1.26 9.20 -1.47
C ILE A 75 -2.54 8.78 -0.73
N VAL A 76 -3.05 7.60 -1.03
CA VAL A 76 -4.23 7.03 -0.38
C VAL A 76 -3.79 5.84 0.48
N ILE A 77 -3.90 5.99 1.79
CA ILE A 77 -3.62 4.91 2.73
C ILE A 77 -4.85 4.01 2.79
N VAL A 78 -4.64 2.72 2.61
CA VAL A 78 -5.69 1.70 2.74
C VAL A 78 -5.35 0.77 3.89
N ALA A 79 -6.29 0.58 4.81
CA ALA A 79 -6.14 -0.36 5.91
C ALA A 79 -7.21 -1.45 5.81
N GLY A 80 -6.79 -2.66 5.47
CA GLY A 80 -7.68 -3.84 5.45
C GLY A 80 -7.46 -4.72 6.68
N SER A 81 -8.49 -4.98 7.49
CA SER A 81 -8.42 -5.97 8.58
C SER A 81 -9.40 -7.14 8.41
N GLY A 82 -10.18 -7.19 7.33
CA GLY A 82 -11.24 -8.18 7.14
C GLY A 82 -12.45 -8.03 8.08
N ASN A 83 -12.39 -7.09 9.03
CA ASN A 83 -13.48 -6.70 9.93
C ASN A 83 -13.98 -5.28 9.60
N PHE A 84 -15.20 -4.96 10.06
CA PHE A 84 -15.69 -3.59 10.03
C PHE A 84 -14.87 -2.73 11.00
N TRP A 85 -14.29 -1.66 10.47
CA TRP A 85 -13.55 -0.67 11.25
C TRP A 85 -14.53 0.26 11.99
N ASP A 86 -14.29 0.47 13.29
CA ASP A 86 -14.99 1.49 14.06
C ASP A 86 -14.23 2.83 14.07
N ALA A 87 -14.90 3.90 14.51
CA ALA A 87 -14.32 5.24 14.53
C ALA A 87 -13.04 5.36 15.39
N SER A 88 -12.92 4.56 16.45
CA SER A 88 -11.76 4.59 17.35
C SER A 88 -10.52 3.98 16.68
N GLN A 89 -10.72 2.92 15.90
CA GLN A 89 -9.65 2.31 15.13
C GLN A 89 -9.19 3.21 13.98
N CYS A 90 -10.13 3.89 13.30
CA CYS A 90 -9.81 4.90 12.30
C CYS A 90 -8.97 6.04 12.90
N GLN A 91 -9.35 6.53 14.09
CA GLN A 91 -8.61 7.60 14.77
C GLN A 91 -7.20 7.15 15.16
N THR A 92 -7.03 5.88 15.57
CA THR A 92 -5.70 5.34 15.90
C THR A 92 -4.74 5.40 14.72
N ILE A 93 -5.22 5.16 13.49
CA ILE A 93 -4.40 5.28 12.28
C ILE A 93 -4.03 6.75 12.04
N ILE A 94 -4.98 7.68 12.18
CA ILE A 94 -4.73 9.11 12.03
C ILE A 94 -3.68 9.59 13.04
N ASP A 95 -3.90 9.31 14.33
CA ASP A 95 -2.99 9.71 15.41
C ASP A 95 -1.58 9.18 15.17
N TYR A 96 -1.46 7.95 14.68
CA TYR A 96 -0.18 7.35 14.31
C TYR A 96 0.50 8.11 13.18
N LEU A 97 -0.22 8.37 12.08
CA LEU A 97 0.33 9.07 10.91
C LEU A 97 0.74 10.49 11.27
N GLU A 98 -0.06 11.20 12.07
CA GLU A 98 0.25 12.54 12.56
C GLU A 98 1.45 12.54 13.51
N GLN A 99 1.50 11.60 14.47
CA GLN A 99 2.62 11.48 15.42
C GLN A 99 3.96 11.32 14.72
N TYR A 100 4.00 10.57 13.61
CA TYR A 100 5.22 10.29 12.86
C TYR A 100 5.37 11.14 11.59
N GLU A 101 4.53 12.16 11.43
CA GLU A 101 4.55 13.08 10.28
C GLU A 101 4.54 12.33 8.92
N ILE A 102 3.79 11.23 8.84
CA ILE A 102 3.65 10.44 7.61
C ILE A 102 2.73 11.18 6.65
N PRO A 103 3.17 11.50 5.42
CA PRO A 103 2.34 12.24 4.49
C PRO A 103 1.28 11.34 3.84
N TYR A 104 0.04 11.82 3.82
CA TYR A 104 -1.09 11.20 3.14
C TYR A 104 -2.11 12.27 2.71
N ASP A 105 -2.96 11.92 1.74
CA ASP A 105 -4.07 12.77 1.31
C ASP A 105 -5.43 12.23 1.74
N GLU A 106 -5.57 10.90 1.87
CA GLU A 106 -6.82 10.23 2.23
C GLU A 106 -6.54 8.90 2.92
N ILE A 107 -7.41 8.50 3.85
CA ILE A 107 -7.44 7.15 4.46
C ILE A 107 -8.73 6.47 4.02
N ARG A 108 -8.63 5.22 3.59
CA ARG A 108 -9.77 4.41 3.14
C ARG A 108 -9.73 2.99 3.68
N PHE A 109 -10.91 2.38 3.69
CA PHE A 109 -11.11 0.99 4.12
C PHE A 109 -11.71 0.12 3.01
N ASP A 110 -11.91 0.71 1.83
CA ASP A 110 -12.37 0.07 0.61
C ASP A 110 -11.31 0.20 -0.50
N LYS A 111 -11.44 -0.64 -1.53
CA LYS A 111 -10.54 -0.60 -2.69
C LYS A 111 -10.86 0.59 -3.59
N VAL A 112 -9.85 1.36 -3.96
CA VAL A 112 -9.97 2.45 -4.94
C VAL A 112 -9.40 2.09 -6.30
N ALA A 113 -9.72 2.89 -7.31
CA ALA A 113 -8.95 2.90 -8.55
C ALA A 113 -7.58 3.56 -8.27
N TYR A 114 -6.49 2.88 -8.59
CA TYR A 114 -5.12 3.35 -8.38
C TYR A 114 -4.24 3.05 -9.59
N ALA A 115 -3.18 3.85 -9.76
CA ALA A 115 -2.15 3.60 -10.76
C ALA A 115 -1.15 2.55 -10.27
N PHE A 116 -0.75 2.65 -8.99
CA PHE A 116 0.18 1.74 -8.34
C PHE A 116 -0.29 1.40 -6.92
N VAL A 117 0.23 0.30 -6.39
CA VAL A 117 0.02 -0.13 -5.01
C VAL A 117 1.35 -0.49 -4.37
N VAL A 118 1.55 -0.08 -3.12
CA VAL A 118 2.62 -0.54 -2.23
C VAL A 118 1.97 -1.33 -1.11
N ASP A 119 2.31 -2.62 -1.00
CA ASP A 119 1.66 -3.57 -0.10
C ASP A 119 2.64 -4.70 0.23
N ASP A 120 2.87 -4.99 1.51
CA ASP A 120 3.82 -6.02 1.97
C ASP A 120 3.43 -7.43 1.51
N ARG A 121 2.13 -7.67 1.27
CA ARG A 121 1.56 -8.92 0.78
C ARG A 121 1.31 -8.92 -0.72
N GLY A 122 1.65 -7.84 -1.42
CA GLY A 122 1.60 -7.74 -2.87
C GLY A 122 2.41 -8.84 -3.56
N LEU A 123 1.85 -9.43 -4.61
CA LEU A 123 2.52 -10.40 -5.49
C LEU A 123 2.89 -9.72 -6.81
N HIS A 124 4.14 -9.88 -7.25
CA HIS A 124 4.60 -9.34 -8.52
C HIS A 124 4.33 -10.35 -9.65
N HIS A 125 3.12 -10.33 -10.21
CA HIS A 125 2.72 -11.26 -11.25
C HIS A 125 3.50 -11.06 -12.55
N ARG A 126 4.33 -12.05 -12.93
CA ARG A 126 4.89 -12.16 -14.29
C ARG A 126 4.39 -13.41 -15.03
N SER A 127 4.00 -14.44 -14.30
CA SER A 127 3.32 -15.63 -14.82
C SER A 127 2.60 -16.36 -13.69
N TRP A 128 1.56 -17.14 -14.02
CA TRP A 128 0.84 -17.93 -13.03
C TRP A 128 1.70 -18.98 -12.32
N ARG A 129 2.67 -19.57 -13.02
CA ARG A 129 3.59 -20.53 -12.41
C ARG A 129 4.42 -19.86 -11.32
N GLN A 130 5.08 -18.75 -11.63
CA GLN A 130 5.84 -17.97 -10.65
C GLN A 130 4.95 -17.54 -9.48
N THR A 131 3.73 -17.04 -9.76
CA THR A 131 2.79 -16.65 -8.72
C THR A 131 2.43 -17.83 -7.80
N LEU A 132 2.20 -19.02 -8.34
CA LEU A 132 1.92 -20.22 -7.55
C LEU A 132 3.12 -20.63 -6.69
N ASP A 133 4.32 -20.57 -7.25
CA ASP A 133 5.56 -20.91 -6.54
C ASP A 133 5.77 -19.92 -5.38
N GLU A 134 5.64 -18.61 -5.63
CA GLU A 134 5.74 -17.56 -4.61
C GLU A 134 4.70 -17.71 -3.48
N ILE A 135 3.45 -18.03 -3.82
CA ILE A 135 2.40 -18.29 -2.82
C ILE A 135 2.76 -19.49 -1.94
N ARG A 136 3.25 -20.58 -2.54
CA ARG A 136 3.64 -21.79 -1.82
C ARG A 136 4.81 -21.54 -0.88
N ASP A 137 5.83 -20.82 -1.34
CA ASP A 137 7.00 -20.46 -0.55
C ASP A 137 6.58 -19.63 0.67
N ARG A 138 5.80 -18.56 0.45
CA ARG A 138 5.30 -17.69 1.55
C ARG A 138 4.41 -18.45 2.55
N THR A 139 3.64 -19.44 2.08
CA THR A 139 2.77 -20.26 2.94
C THR A 139 3.59 -21.26 3.78
N THR A 140 4.62 -21.87 3.19
CA THR A 140 5.46 -22.88 3.87
C THR A 140 6.35 -22.24 4.93
N ASP A 141 6.90 -21.05 4.65
CA ASP A 141 7.64 -20.24 5.63
C ASP A 141 6.75 -19.83 6.81
N SER A 142 5.47 -19.54 6.56
CA SER A 142 4.52 -19.17 7.62
C SER A 142 4.18 -20.35 8.53
N LEU A 143 4.15 -21.58 7.99
CA LEU A 143 3.85 -22.80 8.76
C LEU A 143 5.06 -23.31 9.57
N THR A 144 6.27 -23.18 9.06
CA THR A 144 7.49 -23.66 9.74
C THR A 144 7.95 -22.76 10.90
N ARG A 145 7.58 -21.48 10.89
CA ARG A 145 7.90 -20.52 11.97
C ARG A 145 6.92 -20.58 13.16
N GLY A 146 5.78 -21.24 13.01
CA GLY A 146 4.78 -21.41 14.09
C GLY A 146 5.15 -22.45 15.16
N ASP A 147 6.19 -23.25 14.95
CA ASP A 147 6.57 -24.38 15.84
C ASP A 147 7.74 -24.05 16.78
N SER A 148 8.17 -22.79 16.90
CA SER A 148 9.27 -22.39 17.78
C SER A 148 8.79 -21.43 18.88
N ASN A 149 8.22 -22.02 19.94
CA ASN A 149 7.98 -21.50 21.32
C ASN A 149 7.35 -20.11 21.52
#